data_AF-A0A7R7B9N2-F1
#
_entry.id   AF-A0A7R7B9N2-F1
#
_cell.length_a   1.000
_cell.length_b   1.000
_cell.length_c   1.000
_cell.angle_alpha   90.00
_cell.angle_beta   90.00
_cell.angle_gamma   90.00
#
_symmetry.space_group_name_H-M   'P 1'
#
loop_
_entity.id
_entity.type
_entity.pdbx_description
1 polymer ?
#
loop_
_entity_poly.entity_id
_entity_poly.type
_entity_poly.pdbx_seq_one_letter_code
_entity_poly.pdbx_strand_id
1 'polypeptide(L)'
;MISDYYGAIATLAVGILAGVQWYFSNRAAARQRDSDLTRWGGDVIDLMAELETACSPLVTEGRPTRAEIERIGHRASALVDKGRLFFPNVKNRRRSAKDDEGTRIKLLDEVLRACYVARHLASVGAADEESLRQQIWQSRGNFIRLLQKEMTAPSEL
;
A
#
# COMPACT_ATOMS: atom_id res chain seq x y z
N MET A 1 7.47 -10.07 -57.14
CA MET A 1 6.53 -11.11 -56.66
C MET A 1 7.09 -11.97 -55.55
N ILE A 2 8.16 -12.77 -55.75
CA ILE A 2 8.71 -13.61 -54.66
C ILE A 2 9.30 -12.76 -53.51
N SER A 3 9.99 -11.66 -53.83
CA SER A 3 10.58 -10.74 -52.83
C SER A 3 9.55 -10.03 -51.94
N ASP A 4 8.38 -9.71 -52.48
CA ASP A 4 7.33 -8.95 -51.78
C ASP A 4 6.64 -9.81 -50.70
N TYR A 5 6.55 -11.12 -50.95
CA TYR A 5 5.99 -12.10 -50.03
C TYR A 5 6.85 -12.28 -48.77
N TYR A 6 8.18 -12.31 -48.91
CA TYR A 6 9.10 -12.38 -47.76
C TYR A 6 9.06 -11.12 -46.90
N GLY A 7 8.89 -9.93 -47.50
CA GLY A 7 8.72 -8.68 -46.77
C GLY A 7 7.43 -8.64 -45.94
N ALA A 8 6.32 -9.15 -46.50
CA ALA A 8 5.06 -9.25 -45.78
C ALA A 8 5.13 -10.23 -44.59
N ILE A 9 5.76 -11.40 -44.79
CA ILE A 9 5.96 -12.39 -43.71
C ILE A 9 6.85 -11.82 -42.61
N ALA A 10 7.94 -11.15 -42.97
CA ALA A 10 8.85 -10.55 -41.99
C ALA A 10 8.12 -9.49 -41.14
N THR A 11 7.31 -8.64 -41.78
CA THR A 11 6.52 -7.60 -41.09
C THR A 11 5.49 -8.22 -40.13
N LEU A 12 4.80 -9.27 -40.57
CA LEU A 12 3.83 -9.99 -39.74
C LEU A 12 4.52 -10.67 -38.54
N ALA A 13 5.69 -11.29 -38.76
CA ALA A 13 6.49 -11.89 -37.70
C ALA A 13 6.94 -10.85 -36.65
N VAL A 14 7.42 -9.68 -37.09
CA VAL A 14 7.79 -8.57 -36.18
C VAL A 14 6.58 -8.06 -35.40
N GLY A 15 5.42 -7.91 -36.04
CA GLY A 15 4.18 -7.51 -35.36
C GLY A 15 3.74 -8.50 -34.27
N ILE A 16 3.83 -9.81 -34.55
CA ILE A 16 3.52 -10.85 -33.58
C ILE A 16 4.51 -10.81 -32.41
N LEU A 17 5.82 -10.72 -32.69
CA LEU A 17 6.85 -10.63 -31.66
C LEU A 17 6.67 -9.40 -30.76
N ALA A 18 6.35 -8.24 -31.34
CA ALA A 18 6.06 -7.01 -30.60
C ALA A 18 4.81 -7.17 -29.70
N GLY A 19 3.75 -7.80 -30.22
CA GLY A 19 2.55 -8.10 -29.44
C GLY A 19 2.80 -9.04 -28.27
N VAL A 20 3.59 -10.09 -28.49
CA VAL A 20 4.01 -11.04 -27.45
C VAL A 20 4.88 -10.35 -26.39
N GLN A 21 5.85 -9.55 -26.81
CA GLN A 21 6.72 -8.78 -25.90
C GLN A 21 5.90 -7.79 -25.07
N TRP A 22 4.96 -7.08 -25.68
CA TRP A 22 4.05 -6.16 -24.98
C TRP A 22 3.21 -6.89 -23.94
N TYR A 23 2.63 -8.04 -24.29
CA TYR A 23 1.86 -8.88 -23.37
C TYR A 23 2.68 -9.33 -22.16
N PHE A 24 3.90 -9.85 -22.38
CA PHE A 24 4.79 -10.26 -21.28
C PHE A 24 5.25 -9.07 -20.43
N SER A 25 5.55 -7.93 -21.05
CA SER A 25 5.93 -6.70 -20.33
C SER A 25 4.81 -6.21 -19.43
N ASN A 26 3.57 -6.21 -19.91
CA ASN A 26 2.42 -5.78 -19.11
C ASN A 26 2.19 -6.73 -17.93
N ARG A 27 2.32 -8.04 -18.15
CA ARG A 27 2.21 -9.06 -17.09
C ARG A 27 3.35 -8.96 -16.06
N ALA A 28 4.57 -8.66 -16.50
CA ALA A 28 5.70 -8.44 -15.60
C ALA A 28 5.49 -7.18 -14.75
N ALA A 29 5.01 -6.09 -15.33
CA ALA A 29 4.68 -4.86 -14.61
C ALA A 29 3.59 -5.08 -13.56
N ALA A 30 2.54 -5.84 -13.88
CA ALA A 30 1.49 -6.21 -12.93
C ALA A 30 2.05 -7.00 -11.73
N ARG A 31 2.86 -8.02 -11.99
CA ARG A 31 3.50 -8.82 -10.93
C ARG A 31 4.44 -7.98 -10.07
N GLN A 32 5.19 -7.07 -10.68
CA GLN A 32 6.08 -6.17 -9.96
C GLN A 32 5.28 -5.26 -9.03
N ARG A 33 4.18 -4.67 -9.52
CA ARG A 33 3.27 -3.87 -8.70
C ARG A 33 2.72 -4.66 -7.51
N ASP A 34 2.28 -5.89 -7.71
CA ASP A 34 1.73 -6.72 -6.62
C ASP A 34 2.81 -7.07 -5.57
N SER A 35 4.04 -7.36 -6.02
CA SER A 35 5.18 -7.57 -5.11
C SER A 35 5.51 -6.30 -4.32
N ASP A 36 5.52 -5.15 -4.98
CA ASP A 36 5.82 -3.85 -4.34
C ASP A 36 4.72 -3.45 -3.36
N LEU A 37 3.45 -3.73 -3.70
CA LEU A 37 2.30 -3.51 -2.83
C LEU A 37 2.36 -4.43 -1.60
N THR A 38 2.74 -5.70 -1.77
CA THR A 38 2.93 -6.65 -0.66
C THR A 38 4.02 -6.17 0.29
N ARG A 39 5.17 -5.74 -0.27
CA ARG A 39 6.28 -5.22 0.52
C ARG A 39 5.88 -3.96 1.29
N TRP A 40 5.23 -3.02 0.61
CA TRP A 40 4.70 -1.82 1.25
C TRP A 40 3.69 -2.15 2.36
N GLY A 41 2.81 -3.13 2.14
CA GLY A 41 1.88 -3.62 3.15
C GLY A 41 2.59 -4.18 4.38
N GLY A 42 3.66 -4.95 4.18
CA GLY A 42 4.55 -5.40 5.26
C GLY A 42 5.15 -4.23 6.05
N ASP A 43 5.71 -3.24 5.35
CA ASP A 43 6.29 -2.04 5.99
C ASP A 43 5.26 -1.31 6.88
N VAL A 44 4.00 -1.24 6.47
CA VAL A 44 2.89 -0.63 7.24
C VAL A 44 2.53 -1.47 8.46
N ILE A 45 2.42 -2.79 8.30
CA ILE A 45 2.08 -3.71 9.40
C ILE A 45 3.13 -3.64 10.49
N ASP A 46 4.41 -3.66 10.11
CA ASP A 46 5.54 -3.56 11.04
C ASP A 46 5.52 -2.21 11.77
N LEU A 47 5.27 -1.11 11.05
CA LEU A 47 5.15 0.21 11.68
C LEU A 47 3.98 0.30 12.65
N MET A 48 2.82 -0.28 12.32
CA MET A 48 1.68 -0.31 13.23
C MET A 48 1.95 -1.19 14.46
N ALA A 49 2.71 -2.28 14.32
CA ALA A 49 3.13 -3.12 15.44
C ALA A 49 4.13 -2.40 16.36
N GLU A 50 5.08 -1.66 15.77
CA GLU A 50 6.02 -0.81 16.48
C GLU A 50 5.28 0.29 17.25
N LEU A 51 4.32 0.96 16.61
CA LEU A 51 3.49 1.98 17.23
C LEU A 51 2.57 1.42 18.33
N GLU A 52 1.99 0.23 18.14
CA GLU A 52 1.20 -0.46 19.17
C GLU A 52 2.03 -0.69 20.43
N THR A 53 3.27 -1.16 20.27
CA THR A 53 4.21 -1.38 21.36
C THR A 53 4.61 -0.07 22.02
N ALA A 54 4.78 0.98 21.23
CA ALA A 54 5.09 2.33 21.72
C ALA A 54 3.95 2.94 22.53
N CYS A 55 2.69 2.63 22.19
CA CYS A 55 1.52 3.09 22.94
C CYS A 55 1.48 2.51 24.35
N SER A 56 1.72 1.22 24.55
CA SER A 56 1.75 0.59 25.88
C SER A 56 2.87 -0.47 25.94
N PRO A 57 4.09 -0.05 26.30
CA PRO A 57 5.25 -0.95 26.35
C PRO A 57 5.09 -2.07 27.37
N LEU A 58 5.47 -3.29 26.99
CA LEU A 58 5.45 -4.46 27.90
C LEU A 58 6.49 -4.36 29.02
N VAL A 59 7.57 -3.60 28.80
CA VAL A 59 8.67 -3.42 29.76
C VAL A 59 8.77 -1.93 30.12
N THR A 60 8.75 -1.64 31.42
CA THR A 60 8.68 -0.26 31.95
C THR A 60 9.95 0.55 31.67
N GLU A 61 11.11 -0.11 31.57
CA GLU A 61 12.42 0.51 31.29
C GLU A 61 12.63 0.83 29.80
N GLY A 62 11.71 0.42 28.92
CA GLY A 62 11.84 0.55 27.46
C GLY A 62 10.90 1.58 26.84
N ARG A 63 10.46 2.60 27.60
CA ARG A 63 9.56 3.62 27.05
C ARG A 63 10.25 4.39 25.92
N PRO A 64 9.63 4.48 24.73
CA PRO A 64 10.22 5.20 23.62
C PRO A 64 10.34 6.69 23.95
N THR A 65 11.47 7.26 23.57
CA THR A 65 11.71 8.69 23.64
C THR A 65 10.79 9.43 22.66
N ARG A 66 10.51 10.70 22.94
CA ARG A 66 9.75 11.56 22.01
C ARG A 66 10.34 11.56 20.60
N ALA A 67 11.67 11.59 20.49
CA ALA A 67 12.36 11.57 19.20
C ALA A 67 12.11 10.27 18.42
N GLU A 68 11.99 9.12 19.10
CA GLU A 68 11.65 7.85 18.47
C GLU A 68 10.20 7.83 17.98
N ILE A 69 9.26 8.35 18.77
CA ILE A 69 7.86 8.48 18.35
C ILE A 69 7.73 9.43 17.14
N GLU A 70 8.45 10.55 17.12
CA GLU A 70 8.47 11.46 15.97
C GLU A 70 8.99 10.76 14.71
N ARG A 71 10.04 9.92 14.82
CA ARG A 71 10.52 9.09 13.70
C ARG A 71 9.47 8.11 13.21
N ILE A 72 8.73 7.45 14.11
CA ILE A 72 7.60 6.58 13.74
C ILE A 72 6.55 7.39 12.97
N GLY A 73 6.20 8.60 13.45
CA GLY A 73 5.28 9.50 12.77
C GLY A 73 5.73 9.92 11.36
N HIS A 74 7.02 10.21 11.19
CA HIS A 74 7.60 10.51 9.87
C HIS A 74 7.57 9.31 8.93
N ARG A 75 7.93 8.11 9.42
CA ARG A 75 7.83 6.87 8.64
C ARG A 75 6.39 6.57 8.23
N ALA A 76 5.43 6.76 9.13
CA ALA A 76 4.01 6.59 8.82
C ALA A 76 3.56 7.53 7.70
N SER A 77 3.96 8.80 7.77
CA SER A 77 3.67 9.78 6.71
C SER A 77 4.27 9.37 5.36
N ALA A 78 5.53 8.92 5.35
CA ALA A 78 6.18 8.45 4.13
C ALA A 78 5.49 7.20 3.54
N LEU A 79 4.99 6.30 4.39
CA LEU A 79 4.23 5.14 3.94
C LEU A 79 2.86 5.51 3.36
N VAL A 80 2.20 6.55 3.88
CA VAL A 80 0.98 7.10 3.25
C VAL A 80 1.29 7.60 1.84
N ASP A 81 2.35 8.39 1.69
CA ASP A 81 2.73 8.94 0.39
C ASP A 81 3.14 7.86 -0.62
N LYS A 82 3.91 6.85 -0.15
CA LYS A 82 4.22 5.65 -0.96
C LYS A 82 2.95 4.89 -1.33
N GLY A 83 1.99 4.77 -0.41
CA GLY A 83 0.68 4.16 -0.64
C GLY A 83 -0.11 4.83 -1.77
N ARG A 84 -0.10 6.16 -1.82
CA ARG A 84 -0.78 6.94 -2.87
C ARG A 84 -0.26 6.64 -4.29
N LEU A 85 0.97 6.15 -4.43
CA LEU A 85 1.51 5.73 -5.72
C LEU A 85 0.82 4.45 -6.24
N PHE A 86 0.37 3.57 -5.35
CA PHE A 86 -0.35 2.35 -5.70
C PHE A 86 -1.86 2.57 -5.93
N PHE A 87 -2.40 3.63 -5.33
CA PHE A 87 -3.82 3.98 -5.34
C PHE A 87 -4.04 5.39 -5.92
N PRO A 88 -3.81 5.57 -7.24
CA PRO A 88 -4.05 6.86 -7.87
C PRO A 88 -5.53 7.25 -7.77
N ASN A 89 -5.79 8.55 -7.57
CA ASN A 89 -7.13 9.15 -7.60
C ASN A 89 -7.69 9.17 -9.03
N VAL A 90 -7.91 7.99 -9.62
CA VAL A 90 -8.58 7.88 -10.92
C VAL A 90 -10.08 7.90 -10.66
N LYS A 91 -10.72 9.03 -10.99
CA LYS A 91 -12.20 9.14 -11.04
C LYS A 91 -12.69 8.14 -12.08
N ASN A 92 -13.00 6.92 -11.65
CA ASN A 92 -13.33 5.84 -12.56
C ASN A 92 -14.75 6.09 -13.11
N ARG A 93 -14.85 6.67 -14.31
CA ARG A 93 -16.12 7.01 -14.98
C ARG A 93 -17.01 5.79 -15.30
N ARG A 94 -16.56 4.55 -15.09
CA ARG A 94 -17.23 3.32 -15.56
C ARG A 94 -17.65 2.30 -14.50
N ARG A 95 -17.19 2.41 -13.24
CA ARG A 95 -17.77 1.61 -12.13
C ARG A 95 -18.68 2.52 -11.33
N SER A 96 -19.74 1.97 -10.73
CA SER A 96 -20.46 2.65 -9.66
C SER A 96 -19.45 3.04 -8.59
N ALA A 97 -19.00 4.30 -8.61
CA ALA A 97 -17.84 4.83 -7.90
C ALA A 97 -17.94 4.76 -6.36
N LYS A 98 -19.00 4.16 -5.81
CA LYS A 98 -19.28 4.13 -4.38
C LYS A 98 -18.51 3.04 -3.61
N ASP A 99 -18.23 1.87 -4.19
CA ASP A 99 -17.77 0.71 -3.40
C ASP A 99 -16.27 0.41 -3.49
N ASP A 100 -15.64 0.52 -4.67
CA ASP A 100 -14.21 0.22 -4.84
C ASP A 100 -13.31 1.39 -4.43
N GLU A 101 -13.70 2.62 -4.77
CA GLU A 101 -12.97 3.84 -4.37
C GLU A 101 -12.95 3.96 -2.84
N GLY A 102 -14.02 3.52 -2.18
CA GLY A 102 -14.11 3.45 -0.72
C GLY A 102 -13.11 2.48 -0.09
N THR A 103 -12.75 1.37 -0.73
CA THR A 103 -11.84 0.37 -0.13
C THR A 103 -10.39 0.91 -0.10
N ARG A 104 -9.93 1.54 -1.18
CA ARG A 104 -8.57 2.12 -1.29
C ARG A 104 -8.37 3.31 -0.38
N ILE A 105 -9.36 4.21 -0.33
CA ILE A 105 -9.33 5.37 0.57
C ILE A 105 -9.27 4.88 2.02
N LYS A 106 -10.13 3.93 2.40
CA LYS A 106 -10.11 3.34 3.75
C LYS A 106 -8.76 2.71 4.10
N LEU A 107 -8.10 2.07 3.14
CA LEU A 107 -6.79 1.45 3.37
C LEU A 107 -5.74 2.51 3.73
N LEU A 108 -5.70 3.64 3.02
CA LEU A 108 -4.83 4.77 3.35
C LEU A 108 -5.24 5.48 4.65
N ASP A 109 -6.54 5.53 4.95
CA ASP A 109 -7.06 6.13 6.19
C ASP A 109 -6.55 5.40 7.43
N GLU A 110 -6.41 4.07 7.40
CA GLU A 110 -5.83 3.31 8.52
C GLU A 110 -4.36 3.68 8.76
N VAL A 111 -3.58 3.90 7.69
CA VAL A 111 -2.18 4.36 7.80
C VAL A 111 -2.10 5.79 8.32
N LEU A 112 -2.99 6.67 7.85
CA LEU A 112 -3.12 8.04 8.35
C LEU A 112 -3.48 8.07 9.84
N ARG A 113 -4.36 7.18 10.29
CA ARG A 113 -4.70 7.06 11.71
C ARG A 113 -3.48 6.70 12.55
N ALA A 114 -2.63 5.78 12.09
CA ALA A 114 -1.35 5.48 12.76
C ALA A 114 -0.45 6.74 12.83
N CYS A 115 -0.39 7.54 11.77
CA CYS A 115 0.36 8.81 11.79
C CYS A 115 -0.20 9.79 12.83
N TYR A 116 -1.53 9.91 12.95
CA TYR A 116 -2.15 10.79 13.95
C TYR A 116 -1.92 10.31 15.37
N VAL A 117 -2.01 9.00 15.63
CA VAL A 117 -1.71 8.42 16.95
C VAL A 117 -0.24 8.65 17.32
N ALA A 118 0.70 8.45 16.39
CA ALA A 118 2.11 8.73 16.65
C ALA A 118 2.34 10.21 17.01
N ARG A 119 1.72 11.14 16.27
CA ARG A 119 1.81 12.59 16.57
C ARG A 119 1.18 12.96 17.91
N HIS A 120 0.06 12.33 18.25
CA HIS A 120 -0.61 12.52 19.53
C HIS A 120 0.25 12.01 20.70
N LEU A 121 0.82 10.81 20.55
CA LEU A 121 1.72 10.22 21.54
C LEU A 121 2.99 11.08 21.74
N ALA A 122 3.52 11.67 20.67
CA ALA A 122 4.66 12.59 20.75
C ALA A 122 4.33 13.92 21.46
N SER A 123 3.08 14.40 21.38
CA SER A 123 2.69 15.72 21.90
C SER A 123 2.18 15.69 23.33
N VAL A 124 1.34 14.71 23.68
CA VAL A 124 0.70 14.60 25.00
C VAL A 124 1.50 13.69 25.93
N GLY A 125 2.33 12.80 25.38
CA GLY A 125 2.99 11.74 26.13
C GLY A 125 2.01 10.60 26.48
N ALA A 126 2.39 9.80 27.47
CA ALA A 126 1.76 8.54 27.90
C ALA A 126 0.34 8.64 28.52
N ALA A 127 -0.46 9.67 28.21
CA ALA A 127 -1.83 9.72 28.67
C ALA A 127 -2.70 8.80 27.78
N ASP A 128 -3.38 7.83 28.37
CA ASP A 128 -4.30 6.88 27.70
C ASP A 128 -3.63 5.84 26.77
N GLU A 129 -2.48 5.31 27.20
CA GLU A 129 -1.64 4.29 26.53
C GLU A 129 -2.44 3.07 26.00
N GLU A 130 -3.39 2.55 26.79
CA GLU A 130 -4.13 1.33 26.46
C GLU A 130 -5.22 1.55 25.40
N SER A 131 -5.94 2.67 25.46
CA SER A 131 -6.95 3.03 24.45
C SER A 131 -6.30 3.23 23.08
N LEU A 132 -5.18 3.96 23.04
CA LEU A 132 -4.40 4.16 21.81
C LEU A 132 -3.85 2.84 21.27
N ARG A 133 -3.35 1.95 22.15
CA ARG A 133 -2.90 0.61 21.76
C ARG A 133 -4.03 -0.17 21.08
N GLN A 134 -5.22 -0.21 21.69
CA GLN A 134 -6.38 -0.90 21.12
C GLN A 134 -6.80 -0.31 19.76
N GLN A 135 -6.78 1.01 19.62
CA GLN A 135 -7.10 1.66 18.34
C GLN A 135 -6.12 1.23 17.23
N ILE A 136 -4.81 1.22 17.52
CA ILE A 136 -3.80 0.77 16.56
C ILE A 136 -3.95 -0.71 16.23
N TRP A 137 -4.21 -1.55 17.24
CA TRP A 137 -4.45 -2.98 17.02
C TRP A 137 -5.64 -3.24 16.09
N GLN A 138 -6.76 -2.55 16.32
CA GLN A 138 -7.95 -2.62 15.45
C GLN A 138 -7.65 -2.12 14.04
N SER A 139 -6.97 -0.97 13.92
CA SER A 139 -6.59 -0.38 12.64
C SER A 139 -5.66 -1.28 11.83
N ARG A 140 -4.69 -1.94 12.47
CA ARG A 140 -3.83 -2.93 11.81
C ARG A 140 -4.64 -4.11 11.28
N GLY A 141 -5.58 -4.64 12.07
CA GLY A 141 -6.48 -5.71 11.63
C GLY A 141 -7.35 -5.29 10.44
N ASN A 142 -7.88 -4.07 10.45
CA ASN A 142 -8.65 -3.52 9.34
C ASN A 142 -7.79 -3.32 8.08
N PHE A 143 -6.58 -2.77 8.24
CA PHE A 143 -5.63 -2.58 7.15
C PHE A 143 -5.31 -3.92 6.46
N ILE A 144 -4.97 -4.96 7.22
CA ILE A 144 -4.67 -6.30 6.68
C ILE A 144 -5.87 -6.83 5.89
N ARG A 145 -7.09 -6.73 6.44
CA ARG A 145 -8.31 -7.17 5.77
C ARG A 145 -8.55 -6.43 4.46
N LEU A 146 -8.37 -5.10 4.45
CA LEU A 146 -8.53 -4.26 3.26
C LEU A 146 -7.46 -4.56 2.22
N LEU A 147 -6.22 -4.77 2.65
CA LEU A 147 -5.10 -5.11 1.77
C LEU A 147 -5.29 -6.47 1.11
N GLN A 148 -5.70 -7.49 1.88
CA GLN A 148 -6.05 -8.80 1.34
C GLN A 148 -7.17 -8.70 0.31
N LYS A 149 -8.22 -7.93 0.62
CA LYS A 149 -9.32 -7.69 -0.32
C LYS A 149 -8.82 -7.07 -1.63
N GLU A 150 -7.97 -6.04 -1.57
CA GLU A 150 -7.39 -5.41 -2.77
C GLU A 150 -6.50 -6.38 -3.56
N MET A 151 -5.68 -7.21 -2.89
CA MET A 151 -4.81 -8.18 -3.56
C MET A 151 -5.57 -9.33 -4.22
N THR A 152 -6.75 -9.69 -3.69
CA THR A 152 -7.63 -10.71 -4.28
C THR A 152 -8.56 -10.16 -5.36
N ALA A 153 -8.72 -8.85 -5.45
CA ALA A 153 -9.54 -8.24 -6.50
C ALA A 153 -8.85 -8.45 -7.86
N PRO A 154 -9.57 -8.93 -8.89
CA PRO A 154 -8.97 -9.10 -10.21
C PRO A 154 -8.46 -7.74 -10.70
N SER A 155 -7.16 -7.68 -10.96
CA SER A 155 -6.51 -6.56 -11.63
C SER A 155 -7.01 -6.53 -13.07
N GLU A 156 -8.17 -5.92 -13.29
CA GLU A 156 -8.65 -5.53 -14.62
C GLU A 156 -7.71 -4.43 -15.14
N LEU A 157 -6.63 -4.88 -15.80
CA LEU A 157 -5.80 -4.06 -16.70
C LEU A 157 -6.51 -3.86 -18.03
#